data_AF-A0A6A2WI35-F1
#
_entry.id   AF-A0A6A2WI35-F1
#
_cell.length_a   1.000
_cell.length_b   1.000
_cell.length_c   1.000
_cell.angle_alpha   90.00
_cell.angle_beta   90.00
_cell.angle_gamma   90.00
#
_symmetry.space_group_name_H-M   'P 1'
#
loop_
_entity.id
_entity.type
_entity.pdbx_description
1 polymer ?
#
loop_
_entity_poly.entity_id
_entity_poly.type
_entity_poly.pdbx_seq_one_letter_code
_entity_poly.pdbx_strand_id
1 'polypeptide(L)'
;MIDQSEKDDKIIAVCADDPEYHHYNDIKELPPSRLAEIRRFFEDYKKNVNKEVAVTYFLPASNAYEAIQHSMNLYADYIVESLRR
;
A
#
# COMPACT_ATOMS: atom_id res chain seq x y z
N MET A 1 -6.10 -2.96 -2.09
CA MET A 1 -6.26 -3.81 -3.30
C MET A 1 -7.03 -5.06 -2.88
N ILE A 2 -7.72 -5.74 -3.79
CA ILE A 2 -8.40 -7.01 -3.48
C ILE A 2 -7.65 -8.13 -4.19
N ASP A 3 -7.11 -9.05 -3.41
CA ASP A 3 -6.36 -10.23 -3.86
C ASP A 3 -7.11 -11.47 -3.39
N GLN A 4 -7.70 -12.24 -4.32
CA GLN A 4 -8.48 -13.44 -3.99
C GLN A 4 -9.55 -13.22 -2.90
N SER A 5 -10.31 -12.13 -2.99
CA SER A 5 -11.36 -11.72 -2.03
C SER A 5 -10.86 -11.24 -0.67
N GLU A 6 -9.54 -11.15 -0.47
CA GLU A 6 -8.94 -10.57 0.73
C GLU A 6 -8.49 -9.13 0.47
N LYS A 7 -8.61 -8.30 1.50
CA LYS A 7 -8.11 -6.92 1.48
C LYS A 7 -6.61 -6.93 1.70
N ASP A 8 -5.86 -6.59 0.67
CA ASP A 8 -4.40 -6.43 0.72
C ASP A 8 -4.08 -4.99 0.29
N ASP A 9 -4.09 -4.07 1.25
CA ASP A 9 -3.74 -2.68 1.00
C ASP A 9 -2.22 -2.50 0.99
N LYS A 10 -1.72 -1.68 0.06
CA LYS A 10 -0.29 -1.41 -0.12
C LYS A 10 0.00 0.07 0.05
N ILE A 11 1.08 0.38 0.75
CA ILE A 11 1.57 1.75 0.92
C ILE A 11 2.43 2.14 -0.28
N ILE A 12 2.18 3.30 -0.86
CA ILE A 12 3.07 3.95 -1.82
C ILE A 12 3.81 5.04 -1.04
N ALA A 13 5.13 4.97 -1.06
CA ALA A 13 6.01 5.91 -0.35
C ALA A 13 7.15 6.35 -1.27
N VAL A 14 7.79 7.45 -0.88
CA VAL A 14 9.03 7.95 -1.48
C VAL A 14 10.18 7.83 -0.47
N CYS A 15 11.41 7.81 -0.96
CA CYS A 15 12.57 7.89 -0.09
C CYS A 15 12.71 9.31 0.47
N ALA A 16 12.84 9.44 1.79
CA ALA A 16 12.89 10.73 2.48
C ALA A 16 14.15 11.55 2.16
N ASP A 17 15.25 10.88 1.79
CA ASP A 17 16.55 11.50 1.53
C ASP A 17 16.88 11.60 0.02
N ASP A 18 15.96 11.18 -0.85
CA ASP A 18 16.17 11.25 -2.28
C ASP A 18 15.80 12.66 -2.82
N PRO A 19 16.76 13.44 -3.34
CA PRO A 19 16.50 14.78 -3.86
C PRO A 19 15.45 14.81 -4.98
N GLU A 20 15.32 13.73 -5.75
CA GLU A 20 14.34 13.60 -6.83
C GLU A 20 12.92 13.36 -6.31
N TYR A 21 12.75 12.77 -5.12
CA TYR A 21 11.43 12.30 -4.65
C TYR A 21 10.96 12.87 -3.31
N HIS A 22 11.84 13.35 -2.42
CA HIS A 22 11.48 13.77 -1.05
C HIS A 22 10.45 14.91 -0.99
N HIS A 23 10.25 15.64 -2.09
CA HIS A 23 9.31 16.75 -2.15
C HIS A 23 7.85 16.31 -2.37
N TYR A 24 7.61 15.02 -2.67
CA TYR A 24 6.27 14.46 -2.79
C TYR A 24 5.70 14.08 -1.41
N ASN A 25 4.53 14.63 -1.10
CA ASN A 25 3.80 14.49 0.17
C ASN A 25 2.44 13.81 0.01
N ASP A 26 1.85 13.80 -1.20
CA ASP A 26 0.58 13.13 -1.47
C ASP A 26 0.56 12.40 -2.83
N ILE A 27 -0.27 11.37 -2.93
CA ILE A 27 -0.39 10.54 -4.14
C ILE A 27 -0.79 11.35 -5.37
N LYS A 28 -1.54 12.45 -5.20
CA LYS A 28 -1.99 13.31 -6.30
C LYS A 28 -0.88 14.12 -6.94
N GLU A 29 0.27 14.23 -6.29
CA GLU A 29 1.43 14.97 -6.80
C GLU A 29 2.26 14.13 -7.78
N LEU A 30 2.06 12.81 -7.80
CA LEU A 30 2.71 11.94 -8.78
C LEU A 30 2.08 12.11 -10.18
N PRO A 31 2.87 11.97 -11.26
CA PRO A 31 2.35 12.00 -12.62
C PRO A 31 1.25 10.95 -12.84
N PRO A 32 0.13 11.29 -13.50
CA PRO A 32 -0.96 10.33 -13.77
C PRO A 32 -0.49 9.06 -14.52
N SER A 33 0.51 9.18 -15.39
CA SER A 33 1.11 8.04 -16.10
C SER A 33 1.77 7.05 -15.14
N ARG A 34 2.44 7.53 -14.09
CA ARG A 34 3.07 6.69 -13.06
C ARG A 34 2.02 5.90 -12.28
N LEU A 35 0.91 6.54 -11.91
CA LEU A 35 -0.21 5.88 -11.22
C LEU A 35 -0.86 4.80 -12.09
N ALA A 36 -0.99 5.05 -13.40
CA ALA A 36 -1.50 4.08 -14.35
C ALA A 36 -0.58 2.87 -14.51
N GLU A 37 0.74 3.09 -14.54
CA GLU A 37 1.74 2.02 -14.60
C GLU A 37 1.69 1.13 -13.34
N ILE A 38 1.70 1.74 -12.14
CA ILE A 38 1.60 1.00 -10.87
C ILE A 38 0.33 0.16 -10.82
N ARG A 39 -0.82 0.75 -11.22
CA ARG A 39 -2.09 0.03 -11.29
C ARG A 39 -2.01 -1.17 -12.23
N ARG A 40 -1.54 -0.96 -13.47
CA ARG A 40 -1.42 -2.01 -14.49
C ARG A 40 -0.50 -3.14 -14.01
N PHE A 41 0.62 -2.80 -13.37
CA PHE A 41 1.53 -3.79 -12.80
C PHE A 41 0.82 -4.72 -11.80
N PHE A 42 0.10 -4.16 -10.82
CA PHE A 42 -0.59 -4.96 -9.80
C PHE A 42 -1.83 -5.71 -10.33
N GLU A 43 -2.52 -5.20 -11.35
CA GLU A 43 -3.60 -5.94 -12.02
C GLU A 43 -3.06 -7.15 -12.80
N ASP A 44 -1.84 -7.06 -13.33
CA ASP A 44 -1.34 -8.01 -14.32
C ASP A 44 -0.37 -9.06 -13.74
N TYR A 45 0.38 -8.76 -12.67
CA TYR A 45 1.48 -9.62 -12.20
C TYR A 45 1.08 -11.05 -11.82
N LYS A 46 -0.20 -11.29 -11.51
CA LYS A 46 -0.75 -12.61 -11.15
C LYS A 46 -1.61 -13.26 -12.24
N LYS A 47 -1.74 -12.66 -13.41
CA LYS A 47 -2.56 -13.21 -14.51
C LYS A 47 -2.07 -14.58 -14.99
N ASN A 48 -0.74 -14.78 -15.07
CA ASN A 48 -0.15 -16.04 -15.51
C ASN A 48 -0.39 -17.22 -14.56
N VAL A 49 -0.79 -16.96 -13.31
CA VAL A 49 -1.18 -17.99 -12.33
C VAL A 49 -2.69 -18.11 -12.18
N ASN A 50 -3.46 -17.58 -13.13
CA ASN A 50 -4.93 -17.56 -13.13
C ASN A 50 -5.53 -16.97 -11.85
N LYS A 51 -4.85 -15.99 -11.25
CA LYS A 51 -5.37 -15.23 -10.10
C LYS A 51 -5.69 -13.81 -10.53
N GLU A 52 -6.86 -13.34 -10.12
CA GLU A 52 -7.32 -11.98 -10.38
C GLU A 52 -6.98 -11.08 -9.21
N VAL A 53 -6.51 -9.87 -9.52
CA VAL A 53 -6.21 -8.82 -8.56
C VAL A 53 -6.92 -7.55 -9.02
N ALA A 54 -7.74 -6.97 -8.14
CA ALA A 54 -8.43 -5.72 -8.41
C ALA A 54 -7.76 -4.57 -7.64
N VAL A 55 -7.24 -3.59 -8.38
CA VAL A 55 -6.78 -2.33 -7.80
C VAL A 55 -7.97 -1.36 -7.81
N THR A 56 -8.43 -0.94 -6.63
CA THR A 56 -9.58 -0.03 -6.51
C THR A 56 -9.12 1.43 -6.64
N TYR A 57 -9.02 2.15 -5.53
CA TYR A 57 -8.68 3.57 -5.48
C TYR A 57 -7.34 3.78 -4.80
N PHE A 58 -6.57 4.73 -5.33
CA PHE A 58 -5.48 5.31 -4.56
C PHE A 58 -6.07 6.28 -3.54
N LEU A 59 -5.69 6.12 -2.28
CA LEU A 59 -6.16 6.97 -1.19
C LEU A 59 -5.09 8.04 -0.84
N PRO A 60 -5.47 9.18 -0.27
CA PRO A 60 -4.54 10.20 0.21
C PRO A 60 -3.54 9.68 1.25
N ALA A 61 -2.47 10.43 1.47
CA ALA A 61 -1.42 10.07 2.44
C ALA A 61 -1.98 9.88 3.87
N SER A 62 -3.02 10.61 4.27
CA SER A 62 -3.67 10.46 5.59
C SER A 62 -4.16 9.04 5.84
N ASN A 63 -4.77 8.39 4.84
CA ASN A 63 -5.24 7.01 4.98
C ASN A 63 -4.07 6.01 5.06
N ALA A 64 -2.95 6.32 4.40
CA ALA A 64 -1.73 5.51 4.53
C ALA A 64 -1.17 5.58 5.96
N TYR A 65 -1.12 6.78 6.57
CA TYR A 65 -0.70 6.94 7.96
C TYR A 65 -1.62 6.18 8.93
N GLU A 66 -2.94 6.27 8.76
CA GLU A 66 -3.91 5.51 9.56
C GLU A 66 -3.70 4.00 9.45
N ALA A 67 -3.49 3.48 8.23
CA ALA A 67 -3.24 2.05 8.00
C ALA A 67 -1.94 1.58 8.66
N ILE A 68 -0.86 2.36 8.56
CA ILE A 68 0.42 2.06 9.21
C ILE A 68 0.24 2.05 10.73
N GLN A 69 -0.36 3.10 11.31
CA GLN A 69 -0.58 3.17 12.76
C GLN A 69 -1.43 2.00 13.26
N HIS A 70 -2.48 1.63 12.52
CA HIS A 70 -3.30 0.47 12.85
C HIS A 70 -2.49 -0.82 12.83
N SER A 71 -1.66 -1.03 11.80
CA SER A 71 -0.80 -2.22 11.71
C SER A 71 0.25 -2.30 12.83
N MET A 72 0.80 -1.16 13.26
CA MET A 72 1.74 -1.08 14.38
C MET A 72 1.06 -1.50 15.69
N ASN A 73 -0.16 -1.02 15.93
CA ASN A 73 -0.94 -1.38 17.12
C ASN A 73 -1.28 -2.88 17.13
N LEU A 74 -1.75 -3.42 16.00
CA LEU A 74 -2.05 -4.85 15.88
C LEU A 74 -0.82 -5.72 16.15
N TYR A 75 0.35 -5.32 15.64
CA TYR A 75 1.59 -6.03 15.91
C TYR A 75 1.96 -5.97 17.39
N ALA A 76 1.86 -4.81 18.03
CA ALA A 76 2.12 -4.65 19.46
C ALA A 76 1.19 -5.52 20.32
N ASP A 77 -0.11 -5.51 20.02
CA ASP A 77 -1.12 -6.32 20.72
C ASP A 77 -0.82 -7.82 20.57
N TYR A 78 -0.47 -8.26 19.36
CA TYR A 78 -0.06 -9.64 19.08
C TYR A 78 1.14 -10.05 19.92
N ILE A 79 2.17 -9.20 20.02
CA ILE A 79 3.36 -9.48 20.83
C ILE A 79 3.00 -9.57 22.32
N VAL A 80 2.22 -8.62 22.86
CA VAL A 80 1.80 -8.65 24.27
C VAL A 80 1.01 -9.91 24.61
N GLU A 81 0.06 -10.29 23.75
CA GLU A 81 -0.73 -11.51 23.95
C GLU A 81 0.13 -12.78 23.86
N SER A 82 1.10 -12.81 22.94
CA SER A 82 2.02 -13.95 22.81
C SER A 82 2.90 -14.15 24.05
N LEU A 83 3.28 -13.08 24.75
CA LEU A 83 4.11 -13.13 25.95
C LEU A 83 3.35 -13.49 27.23
N ARG A 84 2.01 -13.45 27.20
CA ARG A 84 1.15 -13.85 28.34
C ARG A 84 0.90 -15.36 28.40
N ARG A 85 1.24 -16.09 27.35
CA ARG A 85 1.13 -17.56 27.25
C ARG A 85 2.44 -18.22 27.66
#